data_AF-W8ZEZ8-F1
#
_entry.id   AF-W8ZEZ8-F1
#
_cell.length_a   1.000
_cell.length_b   1.000
_cell.length_c   1.000
_cell.angle_alpha   90.00
_cell.angle_beta   90.00
_cell.angle_gamma   90.00
#
_symmetry.space_group_name_H-M   'P 1'
#
loop_
_entity.id
_entity.type
_entity.pdbx_description
1 polymer ?
#
loop_
_entity_poly.entity_id
_entity_poly.type
_entity_poly.pdbx_seq_one_letter_code
_entity_poly.pdbx_strand_id
1 'polypeptide(L)'
;MGARNVDLTKDTRKYAVTYALNSADGVKKLLRDRHKIGLRRFAGDTAASDILIDLHSAIESAGLTDRQAEAIALVYGLDVTQATAARVMGITQQNVAVNVDAGVEKLAAVFRRWEYGEVTVEVETEDTDGGVV
;
A
#
# COMPACT_ATOMS: atom_id res chain seq x y z
N MET A 1 14.16 32.18 -7.09
CA MET A 1 14.01 30.72 -6.87
C MET A 1 12.60 30.34 -7.28
N GLY A 2 12.45 29.58 -8.37
CA GLY A 2 11.14 29.23 -8.92
C GLY A 2 10.42 28.26 -8.00
N ALA A 3 9.29 28.68 -7.43
CA ALA A 3 8.34 27.79 -6.78
C ALA A 3 7.79 26.84 -7.86
N ARG A 4 8.32 25.61 -7.89
CA ARG A 4 7.67 24.53 -8.63
C ARG A 4 6.43 24.18 -7.81
N ASN A 5 5.25 24.41 -8.37
CA ASN A 5 4.01 23.81 -7.87
C ASN A 5 4.16 22.29 -8.04
N VAL A 6 4.78 21.65 -7.06
CA VAL A 6 4.81 20.19 -6.96
C VAL A 6 3.41 19.81 -6.50
N ASP A 7 2.60 19.29 -7.41
CA ASP A 7 1.33 18.64 -7.07
C ASP A 7 1.64 17.48 -6.09
N LEU A 8 1.62 17.74 -4.79
CA LEU A 8 1.90 16.76 -3.74
C LEU A 8 0.98 15.53 -3.83
N THR A 9 -0.22 15.70 -4.39
CA THR A 9 -1.22 14.63 -4.62
C THR A 9 -0.96 13.79 -5.87
N LYS A 10 -0.08 14.22 -6.79
CA LYS A 10 0.25 13.49 -8.02
C LYS A 10 1.41 12.51 -7.80
N ASP A 11 2.37 12.89 -6.96
CA ASP A 11 3.55 12.07 -6.69
C ASP A 11 3.25 10.90 -5.72
N THR A 12 2.34 11.10 -4.76
CA THR A 12 1.78 10.01 -3.92
C THR A 12 1.07 8.95 -4.77
N ARG A 13 0.37 9.37 -5.83
CA ARG A 13 -0.28 8.45 -6.79
C ARG A 13 0.69 7.62 -7.64
N LYS A 14 1.96 8.04 -7.79
CA LYS A 14 2.96 7.29 -8.56
C LYS A 14 3.14 5.88 -8.00
N TYR A 15 3.29 5.75 -6.68
CA TYR A 15 3.43 4.46 -6.03
C TYR A 15 2.11 3.70 -5.92
N ALA A 16 0.99 4.42 -5.75
CA ALA A 16 -0.36 3.85 -5.81
C ALA A 16 -0.60 3.06 -7.11
N VAL A 17 -0.30 3.69 -8.24
CA VAL A 17 -0.47 3.12 -9.58
C VAL A 17 0.58 2.05 -9.86
N THR A 18 1.83 2.28 -9.49
CA THR A 18 2.93 1.34 -9.75
C THR A 18 2.70 -0.01 -9.06
N TYR A 19 2.22 0.03 -7.81
CA TYR A 19 2.01 -1.17 -7.03
C TYR A 19 0.57 -1.69 -7.05
N ALA A 20 -0.42 -0.95 -7.57
CA ALA A 20 -1.83 -1.32 -7.51
C ALA A 20 -2.26 -1.68 -6.07
N LEU A 21 -2.12 -0.69 -5.16
CA LEU A 21 -2.26 -0.87 -3.70
C LEU A 21 -3.69 -1.21 -3.25
N ASN A 22 -4.67 -1.11 -4.14
CA ASN A 22 -6.03 -1.62 -3.95
C ASN A 22 -6.12 -3.16 -3.99
N SER A 23 -5.03 -3.85 -4.36
CA SER A 23 -4.95 -5.31 -4.46
C SER A 23 -3.96 -5.92 -3.47
N ALA A 24 -4.26 -7.12 -2.97
CA ALA A 24 -3.36 -7.85 -2.07
C ALA A 24 -1.99 -8.12 -2.71
N ASP A 25 -1.96 -8.50 -3.99
CA ASP A 25 -0.69 -8.73 -4.70
C ASP A 25 0.15 -7.46 -4.80
N GLY A 26 -0.49 -6.31 -4.95
CA GLY A 26 0.15 -5.01 -4.92
C GLY A 26 0.81 -4.70 -3.58
N VAL A 27 0.06 -4.93 -2.49
CA VAL A 27 0.57 -4.76 -1.13
C VAL A 27 1.73 -5.72 -0.84
N LYS A 28 1.69 -6.98 -1.31
CA LYS A 28 2.81 -7.93 -1.18
C LYS A 28 4.08 -7.42 -1.87
N LYS A 29 3.95 -6.82 -3.06
CA LYS A 29 5.07 -6.21 -3.77
C LYS A 29 5.63 -5.02 -2.99
N LEU A 30 4.76 -4.15 -2.47
CA LEU A 30 5.17 -3.01 -1.64
C LEU A 30 5.94 -3.45 -0.40
N LEU A 31 5.42 -4.45 0.33
CA LEU A 31 6.06 -5.01 1.53
C LEU A 31 7.44 -5.59 1.22
N ARG A 32 7.58 -6.31 0.10
CA ARG A 32 8.86 -6.89 -0.36
C ARG A 32 9.87 -5.80 -0.74
N ASP A 33 9.42 -4.76 -1.42
CA ASP A 33 10.30 -3.68 -1.87
C ASP A 33 10.54 -2.59 -0.82
N ARG A 34 9.99 -2.72 0.41
CA ARG A 34 10.07 -1.69 1.46
C ARG A 34 11.50 -1.19 1.70
N HIS A 35 12.48 -2.09 1.67
CA HIS A 35 13.88 -1.74 1.85
C HIS A 35 14.43 -0.94 0.67
N LYS A 36 14.08 -1.31 -0.57
CA LYS A 36 14.48 -0.57 -1.77
C LYS A 36 13.87 0.83 -1.80
N ILE A 37 12.61 0.96 -1.41
CA ILE A 37 11.91 2.25 -1.31
C ILE A 37 12.58 3.11 -0.22
N GLY A 38 12.91 2.51 0.92
CA GLY A 38 13.66 3.19 1.99
C GLY A 38 15.02 3.74 1.53
N LEU A 39 15.72 3.02 0.63
CA LEU A 39 16.96 3.53 0.03
C LEU A 39 16.72 4.71 -0.92
N ARG A 40 15.59 4.73 -1.65
CA ARG A 40 15.25 5.85 -2.56
C ARG A 40 14.99 7.16 -1.82
N ARG A 41 14.52 7.11 -0.57
CA ARG A 41 14.38 8.31 0.28
C ARG A 41 15.71 9.07 0.40
N PHE A 42 16.83 8.36 0.53
CA PHE A 42 18.16 8.98 0.61
C PHE A 42 18.66 9.50 -0.74
N ALA A 43 18.04 9.09 -1.84
CA ALA A 43 18.32 9.60 -3.18
C ALA A 43 17.48 10.83 -3.55
N GLY A 44 16.73 11.41 -2.60
CA GLY A 44 15.90 12.60 -2.81
C GLY A 44 14.48 12.33 -3.31
N ASP A 45 14.03 11.06 -3.30
CA ASP A 45 12.66 10.68 -3.63
C ASP A 45 11.75 10.91 -2.41
N THR A 46 11.05 12.04 -2.37
CA THR A 46 10.13 12.39 -1.27
C THR A 46 8.90 11.51 -1.24
N ALA A 47 8.39 11.11 -2.42
CA ALA A 47 7.25 10.19 -2.55
C ALA A 47 7.56 8.80 -1.94
N ALA A 48 8.83 8.40 -1.90
CA ALA A 48 9.26 7.19 -1.20
C ALA A 48 9.08 7.29 0.34
N SER A 49 9.14 8.48 0.92
CA SER A 49 8.84 8.69 2.34
C SER A 49 7.33 8.61 2.59
N ASP A 50 6.55 9.27 1.75
CA ASP A 50 5.09 9.33 1.87
C ASP A 50 4.50 7.92 1.83
N ILE A 51 4.91 7.10 0.85
CA ILE A 51 4.38 5.73 0.75
C ILE A 51 4.77 4.84 1.93
N LEU A 52 5.93 5.07 2.55
CA LEU A 52 6.34 4.33 3.75
C LEU A 52 5.54 4.77 4.98
N ILE A 53 5.22 6.07 5.09
CA ILE A 53 4.35 6.62 6.13
C ILE A 53 2.93 6.07 5.96
N ASP A 54 2.42 6.01 4.74
CA ASP A 54 1.11 5.47 4.43
C ASP A 54 1.04 3.96 4.70
N LEU A 55 2.09 3.21 4.34
CA LEU A 55 2.19 1.79 4.69
C LEU A 55 2.18 1.57 6.20
N HIS A 56 2.91 2.39 6.96
CA HIS A 56 2.91 2.31 8.41
C HIS A 56 1.52 2.59 8.99
N SER A 57 0.89 3.68 8.54
CA SER A 57 -0.47 4.06 8.94
C SER A 57 -1.49 2.98 8.56
N ALA A 58 -1.30 2.30 7.43
CA ALA A 58 -2.16 1.21 6.99
C ALA A 58 -2.02 -0.03 7.89
N ILE A 59 -0.80 -0.36 8.31
CA ILE A 59 -0.53 -1.44 9.27
C ILE A 59 -1.22 -1.17 10.60
N GLU A 60 -1.16 0.06 11.12
CA GLU A 60 -1.83 0.44 12.36
C GLU A 60 -3.36 0.42 12.23
N SER A 61 -3.89 0.84 11.07
CA SER A 61 -5.32 0.96 10.82
C SER A 61 -6.00 -0.35 10.40
N ALA A 62 -5.24 -1.36 9.97
CA ALA A 62 -5.79 -2.58 9.35
C ALA A 62 -6.43 -3.57 10.34
N GLY A 63 -6.27 -3.37 11.65
CA GLY A 63 -6.81 -4.30 12.66
C GLY A 63 -6.25 -5.72 12.48
N LEU A 64 -4.94 -5.82 12.23
CA LEU A 64 -4.24 -7.10 12.15
C LEU A 64 -4.29 -7.80 13.52
N THR A 65 -4.55 -9.10 13.51
CA THR A 65 -4.32 -9.90 14.72
C THR A 65 -2.82 -10.05 14.96
N ASP A 66 -2.41 -10.30 16.20
CA ASP A 66 -1.00 -10.52 16.55
C ASP A 66 -0.32 -11.56 15.65
N ARG A 67 -1.03 -12.66 15.31
CA ARG A 67 -0.51 -13.72 14.43
C ARG A 67 -0.35 -13.28 12.97
N GLN A 68 -1.23 -12.41 12.47
CA GLN A 68 -1.12 -11.83 11.13
C GLN A 68 0.06 -10.85 11.07
N ALA A 69 0.18 -9.98 12.07
CA ALA A 69 1.29 -9.04 12.19
C ALA A 69 2.64 -9.75 12.32
N GLU A 70 2.71 -10.79 13.17
CA GLU A 70 3.89 -11.64 13.34
C GLU A 70 4.29 -12.31 12.01
N ALA A 71 3.33 -12.93 11.30
CA ALA A 71 3.61 -13.58 10.02
C ALA A 71 4.14 -12.60 8.96
N ILE A 72 3.53 -11.40 8.86
CA ILE A 72 4.00 -10.34 7.95
C ILE A 72 5.39 -9.85 8.34
N ALA A 73 5.64 -9.62 9.63
CA ALA A 73 6.93 -9.14 10.13
C ALA A 73 8.05 -10.16 9.88
N LEU A 74 7.80 -11.46 10.05
CA LEU A 74 8.78 -12.50 9.75
C LEU A 74 9.07 -12.55 8.24
N VAL A 75 8.03 -12.66 7.41
CA VAL A 75 8.20 -12.90 5.96
C VAL A 75 8.72 -11.66 5.23
N TYR A 76 8.22 -10.47 5.54
CA TYR A 76 8.57 -9.25 4.82
C TYR A 76 9.47 -8.29 5.62
N GLY A 77 9.46 -8.39 6.95
CA GLY A 77 10.27 -7.57 7.83
C GLY A 77 11.70 -8.10 8.00
N LEU A 78 11.81 -9.40 8.30
CA LEU A 78 13.07 -10.13 8.47
C LEU A 78 13.51 -10.92 7.24
N ASP A 79 12.70 -10.93 6.18
CA ASP A 79 12.97 -11.63 4.92
C ASP A 79 13.25 -13.13 5.08
N VAL A 80 12.62 -13.77 6.09
CA VAL A 80 12.74 -15.21 6.28
C VAL A 80 11.71 -15.97 5.45
N THR A 81 12.06 -17.19 5.03
CA THR A 81 11.11 -18.04 4.29
C THR A 81 9.89 -18.40 5.14
N GLN A 82 8.75 -18.68 4.50
CA GLN A 82 7.54 -19.14 5.21
C GLN A 82 7.78 -20.42 6.03
N ALA A 83 8.68 -21.29 5.57
CA ALA A 83 9.05 -22.50 6.31
C ALA A 83 9.80 -22.17 7.61
N THR A 84 10.69 -21.18 7.57
CA THR A 84 11.36 -20.67 8.78
C THR A 84 10.38 -19.94 9.69
N ALA A 85 9.52 -19.08 9.13
CA ALA A 85 8.48 -18.39 9.90
C ALA A 85 7.54 -19.38 10.61
N ALA A 86 7.16 -20.47 9.94
CA ALA A 86 6.34 -21.54 10.51
C ALA A 86 6.97 -22.17 11.74
N ARG A 87 8.29 -22.45 11.68
CA ARG A 87 9.07 -22.95 12.81
C ARG A 87 9.13 -21.97 13.97
N VAL A 88 9.29 -20.67 13.69
CA VAL A 88 9.32 -19.62 14.70
C VAL A 88 7.95 -19.46 15.37
N MET A 89 6.88 -19.48 14.57
CA MET A 89 5.51 -19.28 15.05
C MET A 89 4.89 -20.53 15.70
N GLY A 90 5.48 -21.71 15.50
CA GLY A 90 4.95 -22.99 16.00
C GLY A 90 3.72 -23.48 15.23
N ILE A 91 3.59 -23.15 13.95
CA ILE A 91 2.45 -23.51 13.10
C ILE A 91 2.91 -24.17 11.80
N THR A 92 1.97 -24.66 10.98
CA THR A 92 2.30 -25.17 9.64
C THR A 92 2.66 -24.05 8.67
N GLN A 93 3.47 -24.34 7.66
CA GLN A 93 3.77 -23.39 6.58
C GLN A 93 2.50 -22.89 5.88
N GLN A 94 1.51 -23.75 5.68
CA GLN A 94 0.21 -23.37 5.11
C GLN A 94 -0.50 -22.33 5.98
N ASN A 95 -0.46 -22.48 7.32
CA ASN A 95 -1.06 -21.49 8.21
C ASN A 95 -0.30 -20.16 8.21
N VAL A 96 1.02 -20.15 7.97
CA VAL A 96 1.76 -18.91 7.73
C VAL A 96 1.23 -18.20 6.48
N ALA A 97 1.07 -18.93 5.37
CA ALA A 97 0.54 -18.37 4.13
C ALA A 97 -0.86 -17.76 4.35
N VAL A 98 -1.76 -18.48 5.04
CA VAL A 98 -3.10 -17.98 5.39
C VAL A 98 -3.04 -16.70 6.23
N ASN A 99 -2.16 -16.65 7.24
CA ASN A 99 -2.01 -15.45 8.08
C ASN A 99 -1.46 -14.26 7.28
N VAL A 100 -0.49 -14.50 6.39
CA VAL A 100 0.04 -13.47 5.51
C VAL A 100 -1.04 -12.97 4.56
N ASP A 101 -1.74 -13.86 3.86
CA ASP A 101 -2.76 -13.50 2.88
C ASP A 101 -3.91 -12.72 3.52
N ALA A 102 -4.40 -13.18 4.67
CA ALA A 102 -5.45 -12.48 5.42
C ALA A 102 -4.99 -11.11 5.92
N GLY A 103 -3.74 -10.98 6.38
CA GLY A 103 -3.20 -9.70 6.83
C GLY A 103 -3.00 -8.72 5.67
N VAL A 104 -2.48 -9.19 4.54
CA VAL A 104 -2.30 -8.39 3.33
C VAL A 104 -3.64 -7.92 2.78
N GLU A 105 -4.68 -8.75 2.79
CA GLU A 105 -6.01 -8.33 2.32
C GLU A 105 -6.60 -7.21 3.19
N LYS A 106 -6.37 -7.25 4.51
CA LYS A 106 -6.76 -6.16 5.41
C LYS A 106 -6.01 -4.86 5.09
N LEU A 107 -4.71 -4.95 4.80
CA LEU A 107 -3.92 -3.79 4.36
C LEU A 107 -4.47 -3.23 3.04
N ALA A 108 -4.76 -4.09 2.06
CA ALA A 108 -5.35 -3.68 0.79
C ALA A 108 -6.72 -3.02 0.99
N ALA A 109 -7.54 -3.50 1.94
CA ALA A 109 -8.80 -2.87 2.29
C ALA A 109 -8.63 -1.45 2.86
N VAL A 110 -7.58 -1.20 3.64
CA VAL A 110 -7.26 0.16 4.11
C VAL A 110 -6.89 1.08 2.94
N PHE A 111 -6.03 0.62 2.03
CA PHE A 111 -5.69 1.39 0.83
C PHE A 111 -6.91 1.65 -0.06
N ARG A 112 -7.80 0.67 -0.24
CA ARG A 112 -9.07 0.88 -0.95
C ARG A 112 -9.94 1.94 -0.29
N ARG A 113 -10.02 1.96 1.05
CA ARG A 113 -10.77 2.98 1.80
C ARG A 113 -10.18 4.37 1.64
N TRP A 114 -8.88 4.47 1.40
CA TRP A 114 -8.19 5.74 1.13
C TRP A 114 -8.21 6.11 -0.37
N GLU A 115 -9.02 5.42 -1.17
CA GLU A 115 -9.18 5.63 -2.62
C GLU A 115 -7.86 5.54 -3.40
N TYR A 116 -6.87 4.83 -2.83
CA TYR A 116 -5.61 4.57 -3.49
C TYR A 116 -5.85 3.72 -4.76
N GLY A 117 -5.82 4.36 -5.93
CA GLY A 117 -6.02 3.74 -7.23
C GLY A 117 -7.41 3.95 -7.86
N GLU A 118 -8.30 4.72 -7.24
CA GLU A 118 -9.56 5.13 -7.85
C GLU A 118 -9.36 6.42 -8.67
N VAL A 119 -9.70 6.39 -9.96
CA VAL A 119 -9.76 7.60 -10.79
C VAL A 119 -11.19 8.12 -10.70
N THR A 120 -11.41 9.15 -9.90
CA THR A 120 -12.68 9.89 -9.93
C THR A 120 -12.68 10.75 -11.19
N VAL A 121 -13.62 10.47 -12.10
CA VAL A 121 -13.92 11.34 -13.24
C VAL A 121 -15.08 12.22 -12.80
N GLU A 122 -14.79 13.47 -12.44
CA GLU A 122 -15.82 14.49 -12.30
C GLU A 122 -16.32 14.81 -13.71
N VAL A 123 -17.49 14.29 -14.07
CA VAL A 123 -18.17 14.69 -15.29
C VAL A 123 -18.91 15.99 -14.95
N GLU A 124 -18.34 17.13 -15.35
CA GLU A 124 -19.10 18.38 -15.41
C GLU A 124 -20.22 18.18 -16.43
N THR A 125 -21.45 17.98 -15.95
CA THR A 125 -22.62 18.05 -16.81
C THR A 125 -22.81 19.52 -17.16
N GLU A 126 -22.35 19.93 -18.33
CA GLU A 126 -22.79 21.18 -18.94
C GLU A 126 -24.31 21.12 -19.07
N ASP A 127 -25.02 21.91 -18.27
CA ASP A 127 -26.43 22.19 -18.43
C ASP A 127 -26.62 22.79 -19.84
N THR A 128 -27.04 21.94 -20.79
CA THR A 128 -27.48 22.40 -22.11
C THR A 128 -28.76 23.21 -21.90
N ASP A 129 -28.59 24.52 -21.74
CA ASP A 129 -29.66 25.49 -21.63
C ASP A 129 -30.56 25.39 -22.86
N GLY A 130 -31.81 24.98 -22.62
CA GLY A 130 -32.85 24.84 -23.62
C GLY A 130 -33.35 26.20 -24.08
N GLY A 131 -32.61 26.85 -24.98
CA GLY A 131 -33.06 28.04 -25.71
C GLY A 131 -33.79 27.67 -26.99
N VAL A 132 -35.09 27.38 -26.91
CA VAL A 132 -35.99 27.37 -28.07
C VAL A 132 -36.46 28.80 -28.30
N VAL A 133 -36.11 29.38 -29.46
CA VAL A 133 -36.73 30.58 -30.04
C VAL A 133 -37.37 30.23 -31.38
#